data_AF-A0A6B2G6L0-F1
#
_entry.id   AF-A0A6B2G6L0-F1
#
_cell.length_a   1.000
_cell.length_b   1.000
_cell.length_c   1.000
_cell.angle_alpha   90.00
_cell.angle_beta   90.00
_cell.angle_gamma   90.00
#
_symmetry.space_group_name_H-M   'P 1'
#
loop_
_entity.id
_entity.type
_entity.pdbx_description
1 polymer ?
#
loop_
_entity_poly.entity_id
_entity_poly.type
_entity_poly.pdbx_seq_one_letter_code
_entity_poly.pdbx_strand_id
1 'polypeptide(L)'
;FVSLLNFAMIDETKFQILETLKDGVHFVDEKMKQYSDELCSLQKEYHSFQSQFITDMVNVASEYIKPLQNLGNIISLLDVIIALSSLPASTCKQYTRPQILDSADGVISIKNGRHPCMEELSNDLIFIPNDLELNKKDKFFLIITGPNMGGKSTYLRQCAVIILMAQIGSFIPCENAKISLVDKIITRVGASDFQLNGLSTFMAEMVDASSILRVNKVF
;
A
#
# COMPACT_ATOMS: atom_id res chain seq x y z
N PHE A 1 -28.23 -23.21 46.26
CA PHE A 1 -26.95 -23.31 46.98
C PHE A 1 -27.24 -23.19 48.46
N VAL A 2 -26.89 -24.21 49.25
CA VAL A 2 -27.07 -24.21 50.71
C VAL A 2 -25.70 -24.49 51.35
N SER A 3 -25.37 -23.75 52.42
CA SER A 3 -24.12 -23.95 53.17
C SER A 3 -24.11 -25.31 53.88
N LEU A 4 -22.93 -25.90 54.06
CA LEU A 4 -22.77 -27.22 54.71
C LEU A 4 -23.38 -27.30 56.11
N LEU A 5 -23.46 -26.17 56.82
CA LEU A 5 -24.11 -26.06 58.14
C LEU A 5 -25.62 -26.33 58.12
N ASN A 6 -26.29 -26.09 56.98
CA ASN A 6 -27.73 -26.29 56.80
C ASN A 6 -28.05 -27.52 55.94
N PHE A 7 -27.07 -28.39 55.67
CA PHE A 7 -27.20 -29.56 54.82
C PHE A 7 -28.28 -30.54 55.31
N ALA A 8 -28.44 -30.69 56.63
CA ALA A 8 -29.45 -31.55 57.25
C ALA A 8 -30.91 -31.08 57.06
N MET A 9 -31.13 -29.88 56.51
CA MET A 9 -32.48 -29.37 56.20
C MET A 9 -32.94 -29.68 54.77
N ILE A 10 -32.10 -30.32 53.97
CA ILE A 10 -32.43 -30.73 52.61
C ILE A 10 -33.15 -32.09 52.68
N ASP A 11 -34.40 -32.12 52.25
CA ASP A 11 -35.18 -33.36 52.13
C ASP A 11 -34.63 -34.17 50.94
N GLU A 12 -33.77 -35.16 51.22
CA GLU A 12 -33.12 -36.02 50.21
C GLU A 12 -34.12 -36.78 49.33
N THR A 13 -35.39 -36.86 49.73
CA THR A 13 -36.46 -37.49 48.94
C THR A 13 -36.99 -36.59 47.82
N LYS A 14 -36.79 -35.26 47.91
CA LYS A 14 -37.30 -34.26 46.94
C LYS A 14 -36.21 -33.52 46.18
N PHE A 15 -34.99 -33.50 46.70
CA PHE A 15 -33.90 -32.73 46.11
C PHE A 15 -32.70 -33.62 45.78
N GLN A 16 -32.24 -33.56 44.54
CA GLN A 16 -31.06 -34.27 44.05
C GLN A 16 -29.83 -33.35 44.16
N ILE A 17 -28.78 -33.81 44.83
CA ILE A 17 -27.49 -33.10 44.90
C ILE A 17 -26.77 -33.21 43.54
N LEU A 18 -26.39 -32.08 42.97
CA LEU A 18 -25.68 -31.98 41.70
C LEU A 18 -24.16 -31.89 41.89
N GLU A 19 -23.72 -31.06 42.83
CA GLU A 19 -22.30 -30.78 43.05
C GLU A 19 -22.06 -30.37 44.51
N THR A 20 -21.01 -30.93 45.12
CA THR A 20 -20.58 -30.62 46.49
C THR A 20 -19.28 -29.84 46.43
N LEU A 21 -19.33 -28.59 46.88
CA LEU A 21 -18.19 -27.68 46.97
C LEU A 21 -17.72 -27.58 48.43
N LYS A 22 -16.51 -27.06 48.65
CA LYS A 22 -15.95 -26.89 50.01
C LYS A 22 -16.80 -25.97 50.90
N ASP A 23 -17.55 -25.05 50.31
CA ASP A 23 -18.34 -24.03 51.03
C ASP A 23 -19.86 -24.30 51.03
N GLY A 24 -20.32 -25.36 50.36
CA GLY A 24 -21.76 -25.66 50.25
C GLY A 24 -22.11 -26.62 49.13
N VAL A 25 -23.41 -26.84 48.94
CA VAL A 25 -23.94 -27.86 48.03
C VAL A 25 -24.92 -27.24 47.04
N HIS A 26 -24.77 -27.62 45.77
CA HIS A 26 -25.75 -27.39 44.71
C HIS A 26 -26.70 -28.59 44.61
N PHE A 27 -27.99 -28.33 44.64
CA PHE A 27 -29.04 -29.32 44.50
C PHE A 27 -30.12 -28.80 43.57
N VAL A 28 -30.92 -29.72 43.04
CA VAL A 28 -32.01 -29.43 42.11
C VAL A 28 -33.23 -30.27 42.48
N ASP A 29 -34.41 -29.69 42.35
CA ASP A 29 -35.69 -30.43 42.39
C ASP A 29 -36.01 -30.96 40.99
N GLU A 30 -36.78 -32.04 40.91
CA GLU A 30 -37.23 -32.65 39.66
C GLU A 30 -37.89 -31.63 38.72
N LYS A 31 -38.72 -30.71 39.25
CA LYS A 31 -39.34 -29.63 38.47
C LYS A 31 -38.31 -28.65 37.88
N MET A 32 -37.29 -28.28 38.66
CA MET A 32 -36.22 -27.40 38.16
C MET A 32 -35.37 -28.10 37.10
N LYS A 33 -35.13 -29.41 37.25
CA LYS A 33 -34.40 -30.21 36.26
C LYS A 33 -35.17 -30.27 34.94
N GLN A 34 -36.48 -30.51 34.98
CA GLN A 34 -37.34 -30.48 33.78
C GLN A 34 -37.29 -29.13 33.05
N TYR A 35 -37.44 -28.01 33.77
CA TYR A 35 -37.31 -26.67 33.15
C TYR A 35 -35.90 -26.39 32.64
N SER A 36 -34.85 -26.85 33.32
CA SER A 36 -33.48 -26.69 32.85
C SER A 36 -33.22 -27.47 31.56
N ASP A 37 -33.77 -28.69 31.45
CA ASP A 37 -33.65 -29.51 30.24
C ASP A 37 -34.43 -28.90 29.06
N GLU A 38 -35.63 -28.36 29.31
CA GLU A 38 -36.43 -27.62 28.33
C GLU A 38 -35.75 -26.31 27.89
N LEU A 39 -35.19 -25.54 28.82
CA LEU A 39 -34.42 -24.34 28.47
C LEU A 39 -33.18 -24.70 27.64
N CYS A 40 -32.49 -25.79 27.98
CA CYS A 40 -31.32 -26.24 27.24
C CYS A 40 -31.69 -26.69 25.81
N SER A 41 -32.83 -27.37 25.62
CA SER A 41 -33.30 -27.75 24.28
C SER A 41 -33.69 -26.53 23.44
N LEU A 42 -34.45 -25.59 24.02
CA LEU A 42 -34.84 -24.34 23.36
C LEU A 42 -33.64 -23.48 22.99
N GLN A 43 -32.62 -23.40 23.85
CA GLN A 43 -31.38 -22.68 23.54
C GLN A 43 -30.62 -23.30 22.38
N LYS A 44 -30.54 -24.63 22.31
CA LYS A 44 -29.90 -25.32 21.18
C LYS A 44 -30.66 -25.08 19.87
N GLU A 45 -31.98 -25.14 19.91
CA GLU A 45 -32.84 -24.86 18.75
C GLU A 45 -32.66 -23.40 18.28
N TYR A 46 -32.70 -22.45 19.22
CA TYR A 46 -32.46 -21.03 18.92
C TYR A 46 -31.10 -20.79 18.26
N HIS A 47 -30.02 -21.35 18.81
CA HIS A 47 -28.69 -21.19 18.23
C HIS A 47 -28.55 -21.86 16.86
N SER A 48 -29.20 -23.01 16.65
CA SER A 48 -29.24 -23.67 15.35
C SER A 48 -29.94 -22.80 14.32
N PHE A 49 -31.12 -22.28 14.65
CA PHE A 49 -31.89 -21.38 13.79
C PHE A 49 -31.11 -20.09 13.48
N GLN A 50 -30.51 -19.47 14.49
CA GLN A 50 -29.70 -18.26 14.33
C GLN A 50 -28.52 -18.50 13.37
N SER A 51 -27.84 -19.64 13.49
CA SER A 51 -26.69 -19.96 12.64
C SER A 51 -27.10 -20.16 11.17
N GLN A 52 -28.24 -20.83 10.94
CA GLN A 52 -28.81 -20.97 9.60
C GLN A 52 -29.20 -19.61 9.02
N PHE A 53 -29.91 -18.79 9.81
CA PHE A 53 -30.33 -17.45 9.38
C PHE A 53 -29.14 -16.54 9.01
N ILE A 54 -28.05 -16.57 9.79
CA ILE A 54 -26.82 -15.83 9.46
C ILE A 54 -26.20 -16.36 8.17
N THR A 55 -26.17 -17.68 7.98
CA THR A 55 -25.64 -18.30 6.76
C THR A 55 -26.43 -17.85 5.53
N ASP A 56 -27.76 -17.84 5.63
CA ASP A 56 -28.64 -17.37 4.55
C ASP A 56 -28.43 -15.89 4.25
N MET A 57 -28.27 -15.03 5.28
CA MET A 57 -27.93 -13.63 5.09
C MET A 57 -26.59 -13.44 4.38
N VAL A 58 -25.56 -14.20 4.74
CA VAL A 58 -24.25 -14.13 4.09
C VAL A 58 -24.34 -14.61 2.65
N ASN A 59 -25.12 -15.65 2.36
CA ASN A 59 -25.37 -16.13 1.00
C ASN A 59 -26.01 -15.04 0.13
N VAL A 60 -27.05 -14.36 0.63
CA VAL A 60 -27.67 -13.22 -0.08
C VAL A 60 -26.68 -12.08 -0.28
N ALA A 61 -25.87 -11.74 0.73
CA ALA A 61 -24.84 -10.71 0.59
C ALA A 61 -23.75 -11.10 -0.42
N SER A 62 -23.42 -12.39 -0.52
CA SER A 62 -22.38 -12.90 -1.43
C SER A 62 -22.74 -12.71 -2.92
N GLU A 63 -24.03 -12.63 -3.25
CA GLU A 63 -24.49 -12.32 -4.62
C GLU A 63 -24.02 -10.94 -5.09
N TYR A 64 -23.74 -10.02 -4.15
CA TYR A 64 -23.28 -8.66 -4.42
C TYR A 64 -21.75 -8.51 -4.50
N ILE A 65 -20.98 -9.60 -4.41
CA ILE A 65 -19.50 -9.54 -4.47
C ILE A 65 -19.03 -8.80 -5.73
N LYS A 66 -19.59 -9.11 -6.91
CA LYS A 66 -19.17 -8.47 -8.17
C LYS A 66 -19.46 -6.95 -8.18
N PRO A 67 -20.68 -6.47 -7.87
CA PRO A 67 -20.93 -5.04 -7.67
C PRO A 67 -19.98 -4.37 -6.67
N LEU A 68 -19.70 -4.99 -5.52
CA LEU A 68 -18.82 -4.44 -4.50
C LEU A 68 -17.36 -4.35 -4.97
N GLN A 69 -16.86 -5.35 -5.70
CA GLN A 69 -15.52 -5.31 -6.31
C GLN A 69 -15.42 -4.19 -7.36
N ASN A 70 -16.44 -4.04 -8.20
CA ASN A 70 -16.48 -2.96 -9.19
C ASN A 70 -16.50 -1.58 -8.52
N LEU A 71 -17.30 -1.41 -7.47
CA LEU A 71 -17.30 -0.20 -6.66
C LEU A 71 -15.92 0.08 -6.05
N GLY A 72 -15.26 -0.95 -5.52
CA GLY A 72 -13.89 -0.86 -5.00
C GLY A 72 -12.89 -0.35 -6.04
N ASN A 73 -12.97 -0.84 -7.28
CA ASN A 73 -12.10 -0.39 -8.38
C ASN A 73 -12.37 1.07 -8.79
N ILE A 74 -13.63 1.51 -8.75
CA ILE A 74 -13.98 2.91 -9.06
C ILE A 74 -13.47 3.84 -7.96
N ILE A 75 -13.67 3.47 -6.68
CA ILE A 75 -13.20 4.24 -5.53
C ILE A 75 -11.67 4.31 -5.54
N SER A 76 -10.97 3.22 -5.83
CA SER A 76 -9.50 3.22 -5.86
C SER A 76 -8.95 4.12 -6.98
N LEU A 77 -9.55 4.09 -8.18
CA LEU A 77 -9.16 4.99 -9.26
C LEU A 77 -9.39 6.46 -8.88
N LEU A 78 -10.55 6.76 -8.27
CA LEU A 78 -10.90 8.10 -7.82
C LEU A 78 -9.92 8.60 -6.73
N ASP A 79 -9.56 7.74 -5.79
CA ASP A 79 -8.59 8.05 -4.72
C ASP A 79 -7.21 8.40 -5.31
N VAL A 80 -6.72 7.61 -6.28
CA VAL A 80 -5.45 7.89 -6.97
C VAL A 80 -5.50 9.22 -7.73
N ILE A 81 -6.56 9.50 -8.48
CA ILE A 81 -6.70 10.76 -9.22
C ILE A 81 -6.70 11.95 -8.25
N ILE A 82 -7.44 11.86 -7.14
CA ILE A 82 -7.48 12.90 -6.11
C ILE A 82 -6.09 13.09 -5.49
N ALA A 83 -5.41 12.00 -5.10
CA ALA A 83 -4.08 12.06 -4.51
C ALA A 83 -3.03 12.70 -5.45
N LEU A 84 -3.08 12.40 -6.75
CA LEU A 84 -2.18 13.03 -7.72
C LEU A 84 -2.51 14.51 -7.97
N SER A 85 -3.78 14.91 -7.81
CA SER A 85 -4.21 16.30 -7.96
C SER A 85 -4.01 17.16 -6.71
N SER A 86 -3.99 16.54 -5.53
CA SER A 86 -3.89 17.25 -4.26
C SER A 86 -2.49 17.81 -4.03
N LEU A 87 -1.44 17.11 -4.48
CA LEU A 87 -0.04 17.53 -4.32
C LEU A 87 0.25 18.91 -4.98
N PRO A 88 -0.13 19.17 -6.24
CA PRO A 88 -0.11 20.51 -6.83
C PRO A 88 -0.92 21.56 -6.06
N ALA A 89 -2.05 21.15 -5.47
CA ALA A 89 -2.96 22.07 -4.79
C ALA A 89 -2.51 22.43 -3.37
N SER A 90 -1.81 21.52 -2.69
CA SER A 90 -1.35 21.69 -1.32
C SER A 90 -0.02 22.43 -1.21
N THR A 91 0.75 22.48 -2.28
CA THR A 91 2.06 23.15 -2.30
C THR A 91 1.94 24.56 -2.86
N CYS A 92 2.68 25.52 -2.29
CA CYS A 92 2.80 26.87 -2.86
C CYS A 92 3.64 26.89 -4.16
N LYS A 93 4.22 25.75 -4.54
CA LYS A 93 5.16 25.63 -5.65
C LYS A 93 4.41 25.15 -6.89
N GLN A 94 4.73 25.73 -8.04
CA GLN A 94 4.07 25.39 -9.30
C GLN A 94 4.37 23.95 -9.73
N TYR A 95 3.31 23.17 -9.95
CA TYR A 95 3.34 21.90 -10.66
C TYR A 95 2.59 22.06 -11.98
N THR A 96 3.15 21.53 -13.06
CA THR A 96 2.62 21.72 -14.41
C THR A 96 2.20 20.38 -15.02
N ARG A 97 1.10 20.39 -15.79
CA ARG A 97 0.69 19.23 -16.58
C ARG A 97 1.67 19.04 -17.74
N PRO A 98 2.41 17.93 -17.83
CA PRO A 98 3.34 17.71 -18.93
C PRO A 98 2.60 17.49 -20.26
N GLN A 99 3.19 17.97 -21.35
CA GLN A 99 2.77 17.55 -22.68
C GLN A 99 3.41 16.20 -22.99
N ILE A 100 2.62 15.13 -23.00
CA ILE A 100 3.08 13.80 -23.41
C ILE A 100 3.09 13.73 -24.94
N LEU A 101 4.22 13.29 -25.49
CA LEU A 101 4.47 13.10 -26.92
C LEU A 101 4.65 11.61 -27.23
N ASP A 102 4.52 11.23 -28.49
CA ASP A 102 4.78 9.85 -28.90
C ASP A 102 6.27 9.52 -28.82
N SER A 103 6.60 8.24 -28.65
CA SER A 103 7.99 7.77 -28.59
C SER A 103 8.77 8.06 -29.89
N ALA A 104 8.06 8.24 -31.01
CA ALA A 104 8.62 8.63 -32.30
C ALA A 104 9.29 10.02 -32.26
N ASP A 105 8.72 10.98 -31.52
CA ASP A 105 9.24 12.35 -31.44
C ASP A 105 10.62 12.39 -30.79
N GLY A 106 10.80 11.61 -29.71
CA GLY A 106 12.09 11.48 -29.02
C GLY A 106 12.63 12.80 -28.48
N VAL A 107 11.74 13.61 -27.92
CA VAL A 107 12.01 14.90 -27.28
C VAL A 107 11.68 14.81 -25.78
N ILE A 108 12.63 15.22 -24.95
CA ILE A 108 12.41 15.47 -23.52
C ILE A 108 12.92 16.88 -23.23
N SER A 109 12.00 17.79 -22.95
CA SER A 109 12.30 19.17 -22.57
C SER A 109 11.62 19.45 -21.23
N ILE A 110 12.40 19.89 -20.25
CA ILE A 110 11.94 20.27 -18.91
C ILE A 110 12.55 21.64 -18.61
N LYS A 111 11.72 22.63 -18.32
CA LYS A 111 12.16 23.98 -17.91
C LYS A 111 11.96 24.18 -16.42
N ASN A 112 13.01 24.65 -15.75
CA ASN A 112 13.03 24.89 -14.31
C ASN A 112 12.53 23.68 -13.49
N GLY A 113 12.97 22.47 -13.83
CA GLY A 113 12.60 21.25 -13.11
C GLY A 113 13.19 21.22 -11.71
N ARG A 114 12.46 20.65 -10.75
CA ARG A 114 12.89 20.47 -9.35
C ARG A 114 12.75 19.02 -8.92
N HIS A 115 13.54 18.59 -7.95
CA HIS A 115 13.43 17.22 -7.44
C HIS A 115 12.26 17.13 -6.42
N PRO A 116 11.20 16.32 -6.69
CA PRO A 116 9.96 16.35 -5.91
C PRO A 116 10.15 16.05 -4.42
N CYS A 117 11.02 15.10 -4.06
CA CYS A 117 11.29 14.82 -2.65
C CYS A 117 12.19 15.86 -1.97
N MET A 118 13.22 16.36 -2.67
CA MET A 118 14.21 17.26 -2.06
C MET A 118 13.65 18.67 -1.85
N GLU A 119 12.71 19.10 -2.71
CA GLU A 119 12.09 20.41 -2.56
C GLU A 119 11.22 20.49 -1.29
N GLU A 120 10.58 19.40 -0.87
CA GLU A 120 9.68 19.37 0.30
C GLU A 120 10.41 19.11 1.62
N LEU A 121 11.54 18.40 1.60
CA LEU A 121 12.36 18.13 2.80
C LEU A 121 12.99 19.40 3.42
N SER A 122 12.96 20.50 2.69
CA SER A 122 13.85 21.63 2.90
C SER A 122 13.09 22.89 3.29
N ASN A 123 12.69 23.02 4.56
CA ASN A 123 12.19 24.30 5.07
C ASN A 123 13.28 25.40 5.01
N ASP A 124 14.56 25.02 5.10
CA ASP A 124 15.70 25.94 5.16
C ASP A 124 16.61 25.90 3.91
N LEU A 125 16.42 24.96 2.97
CA LEU A 125 17.25 24.86 1.76
C LEU A 125 16.43 25.17 0.51
N ILE A 126 16.86 26.19 -0.22
CA ILE A 126 16.26 26.56 -1.51
C ILE A 126 16.78 25.59 -2.58
N PHE A 127 15.90 24.74 -3.10
CA PHE A 127 16.23 23.88 -4.25
C PHE A 127 16.35 24.73 -5.52
N ILE A 128 17.52 24.72 -6.16
CA ILE A 128 17.75 25.46 -7.40
C ILE A 128 17.20 24.65 -8.58
N PRO A 129 16.21 25.17 -9.33
CA PRO A 129 15.64 24.47 -10.48
C PRO A 129 16.65 24.33 -11.63
N ASN A 130 16.52 23.28 -12.43
CA ASN A 130 17.42 22.99 -13.56
C ASN A 130 16.64 22.61 -14.82
N ASP A 131 17.17 23.03 -15.98
CA ASP A 131 16.65 22.67 -17.28
C ASP A 131 17.17 21.29 -17.75
N LEU A 132 16.37 20.62 -18.57
CA LEU A 132 16.78 19.44 -19.36
C LEU A 132 16.30 19.62 -20.80
N GLU A 133 17.20 19.40 -21.75
CA GLU A 133 16.85 19.33 -23.17
C GLU A 133 17.55 18.12 -23.79
N LEU A 134 16.75 17.12 -24.15
CA LEU A 134 17.15 15.97 -24.92
C LEU A 134 16.31 15.87 -26.19
N ASN A 135 16.95 15.60 -27.32
CA ASN A 135 16.27 15.33 -28.57
C ASN A 135 17.04 14.28 -29.40
N LYS A 136 16.35 13.58 -30.30
CA LYS A 136 16.97 12.57 -31.17
C LYS A 136 18.01 13.11 -32.17
N LYS A 137 17.97 14.41 -32.50
CA LYS A 137 18.78 15.00 -33.57
C LYS A 137 20.15 15.48 -33.11
N ASP A 138 20.17 16.29 -32.04
CA ASP A 138 21.32 17.11 -31.67
C ASP A 138 21.79 16.88 -30.23
N LYS A 139 20.88 16.52 -29.32
CA LYS A 139 21.13 16.43 -27.87
C LYS A 139 20.63 15.11 -27.29
N PHE A 140 21.06 13.96 -27.82
CA PHE A 140 20.62 12.65 -27.30
C PHE A 140 21.47 12.13 -26.14
N PHE A 141 22.66 12.70 -25.91
CA PHE A 141 23.60 12.27 -24.87
C PHE A 141 24.19 13.48 -24.15
N LEU A 142 24.13 13.48 -22.81
CA LEU A 142 24.63 14.56 -21.96
C LEU A 142 25.82 14.08 -21.14
N ILE A 143 26.94 14.80 -21.24
CA ILE A 143 28.11 14.60 -20.37
C ILE A 143 28.08 15.70 -19.31
N ILE A 144 27.94 15.30 -18.04
CA ILE A 144 27.84 16.23 -16.91
C ILE A 144 29.13 16.14 -16.09
N THR A 145 29.91 17.22 -16.07
CA THR A 145 31.15 17.35 -15.29
C THR A 145 30.98 18.37 -14.17
N GLY A 146 31.93 18.41 -13.24
CA GLY A 146 31.93 19.36 -12.12
C GLY A 146 32.39 18.72 -10.80
N PRO A 147 32.58 19.52 -9.74
CA PRO A 147 33.07 19.04 -8.46
C PRO A 147 32.12 18.04 -7.79
N ASN A 148 32.67 17.17 -6.95
CA ASN A 148 31.85 16.32 -6.08
C ASN A 148 30.96 17.19 -5.18
N MET A 149 29.76 16.70 -4.86
CA MET A 149 28.71 17.45 -4.16
C MET A 149 28.11 18.64 -4.91
N GLY A 150 28.51 18.93 -6.16
CA GLY A 150 27.89 19.95 -7.02
C GLY A 150 26.49 19.60 -7.56
N GLY A 151 25.75 18.69 -6.93
CA GLY A 151 24.37 18.35 -7.32
C GLY A 151 24.20 17.44 -8.56
N LYS A 152 25.29 17.00 -9.21
CA LYS A 152 25.22 16.16 -10.44
C LYS A 152 24.32 14.93 -10.31
N SER A 153 24.47 14.15 -9.24
CA SER A 153 23.64 12.95 -8.99
C SER A 153 22.19 13.32 -8.69
N THR A 154 21.96 14.44 -8.01
CA THR A 154 20.61 14.98 -7.72
C THR A 154 19.92 15.38 -9.01
N TYR A 155 20.62 16.05 -9.92
CA TYR A 155 20.12 16.42 -11.24
C TYR A 155 19.71 15.20 -12.09
N LEU A 156 20.57 14.18 -12.15
CA LEU A 156 20.25 12.94 -12.89
C LEU A 156 19.01 12.23 -12.33
N ARG A 157 18.93 12.08 -11.00
CA ARG A 157 17.77 11.48 -10.33
C ARG A 157 16.50 12.31 -10.51
N GLN A 158 16.61 13.63 -10.42
CA GLN A 158 15.51 14.56 -10.69
C GLN A 158 14.92 14.32 -12.08
N CYS A 159 15.76 14.28 -13.11
CA CYS A 159 15.31 14.09 -14.49
C CYS A 159 14.54 12.77 -14.64
N ALA A 160 15.10 11.67 -14.10
CA ALA A 160 14.46 10.36 -14.13
C ALA A 160 13.10 10.34 -13.41
N VAL A 161 13.02 10.93 -12.22
CA VAL A 161 11.78 10.94 -11.43
C VAL A 161 10.70 11.80 -12.11
N ILE A 162 11.06 12.95 -12.68
CA ILE A 162 10.10 13.79 -13.42
C ILE A 162 9.51 13.05 -14.62
N ILE A 163 10.34 12.34 -15.40
CA ILE A 163 9.87 11.54 -16.54
C ILE A 163 8.92 10.43 -16.07
N LEU A 164 9.28 9.74 -14.98
CA LEU A 164 8.44 8.69 -14.41
C LEU A 164 7.09 9.24 -13.93
N MET A 165 7.08 10.35 -13.20
CA MET A 165 5.85 10.99 -12.73
C MET A 165 4.94 11.42 -13.89
N ALA A 166 5.52 11.92 -14.98
CA ALA A 166 4.76 12.28 -16.17
C ALA A 166 4.09 11.05 -16.80
N GLN A 167 4.77 9.91 -16.88
CA GLN A 167 4.21 8.66 -17.42
C GLN A 167 3.22 7.96 -16.45
N ILE A 168 3.30 8.24 -15.14
CA ILE A 168 2.27 7.85 -14.16
C ILE A 168 0.95 8.63 -14.40
N GLY A 169 1.02 9.78 -15.06
CA GLY A 169 -0.13 10.67 -15.27
C GLY A 169 -0.27 11.76 -14.21
N SER A 170 0.80 12.03 -13.44
CA SER A 170 0.84 13.10 -12.45
C SER A 170 1.24 14.43 -13.10
N PHE A 171 0.86 15.54 -12.44
CA PHE A 171 1.56 16.81 -12.62
C PHE A 171 2.99 16.68 -12.11
N ILE A 172 3.90 17.51 -12.64
CA ILE A 172 5.33 17.45 -12.34
C ILE A 172 5.89 18.80 -11.86
N PRO A 173 6.94 18.81 -11.02
CA PRO A 173 7.51 20.02 -10.43
C PRO A 173 8.44 20.76 -11.40
N CYS A 174 7.86 21.44 -12.39
CA CYS A 174 8.58 22.25 -13.36
C CYS A 174 7.71 23.41 -13.85
N GLU A 175 8.31 24.38 -14.52
CA GLU A 175 7.57 25.46 -15.17
C GLU A 175 6.82 24.94 -16.41
N ASN A 176 7.53 24.27 -17.32
CA ASN A 176 7.00 23.72 -18.56
C ASN A 176 7.72 22.41 -18.93
N ALA A 177 7.00 21.46 -19.52
CA ALA A 177 7.60 20.21 -19.99
C ALA A 177 6.93 19.58 -21.21
N LYS A 178 7.75 19.00 -22.07
CA LYS A 178 7.36 18.12 -23.19
C LYS A 178 8.14 16.82 -23.07
N ILE A 179 7.46 15.69 -22.91
CA ILE A 179 8.09 14.41 -22.61
C ILE A 179 7.55 13.37 -23.59
N SER A 180 8.42 12.86 -24.45
CA SER A 180 8.11 11.69 -25.27
C SER A 180 8.10 10.45 -24.40
N LEU A 181 7.19 9.52 -24.68
CA LEU A 181 7.12 8.24 -23.97
C LEU A 181 8.48 7.52 -23.99
N VAL A 182 8.96 7.17 -22.80
CA VAL A 182 10.20 6.41 -22.60
C VAL A 182 9.84 4.98 -22.23
N ASP A 183 10.47 4.02 -22.91
CA ASP A 183 10.22 2.60 -22.66
C ASP A 183 10.76 2.15 -21.30
N LYS A 184 11.98 2.60 -20.96
CA LYS A 184 12.72 2.18 -19.75
C LYS A 184 13.59 3.31 -19.25
N ILE A 185 13.56 3.54 -17.94
CA ILE A 185 14.53 4.39 -17.24
C ILE A 185 15.55 3.46 -16.61
N ILE A 186 16.79 3.51 -17.10
CA ILE A 186 17.87 2.64 -16.63
C ILE A 186 18.93 3.51 -15.98
N THR A 187 19.31 3.17 -14.75
CA THR A 187 20.23 3.98 -13.96
C THR A 187 21.38 3.13 -13.43
N ARG A 188 22.60 3.63 -13.54
CA ARG A 188 23.73 3.22 -12.72
C ARG A 188 24.13 4.39 -11.85
N VAL A 189 23.59 4.47 -10.63
CA VAL A 189 23.87 5.58 -9.70
C VAL A 189 24.27 5.02 -8.35
N GLY A 190 25.57 5.07 -8.06
CA GLY A 190 26.15 4.67 -6.77
C GLY A 190 27.02 3.43 -6.84
N ALA A 191 27.84 3.25 -5.80
CA ALA A 191 28.60 2.05 -5.51
C ALA A 191 28.04 1.47 -4.21
N SER A 192 27.07 0.57 -4.31
CA SER A 192 26.65 -0.25 -3.18
C SER A 192 27.19 -1.65 -3.42
N ASP A 193 28.03 -2.13 -2.50
CA ASP A 193 28.70 -3.41 -2.61
C ASP A 193 27.70 -4.57 -2.61
N PHE A 194 27.85 -5.49 -3.56
CA PHE A 194 27.17 -6.78 -3.54
C PHE A 194 28.01 -7.81 -2.75
N GLN A 195 28.39 -7.48 -1.51
CA GLN A 195 29.21 -8.35 -0.66
C GLN A 195 28.55 -9.71 -0.39
N LEU A 196 27.22 -9.75 -0.32
CA LEU A 196 26.46 -10.99 -0.13
C LEU A 196 26.56 -11.95 -1.33
N ASN A 197 26.89 -11.45 -2.53
CA ASN A 197 27.01 -12.25 -3.75
C ASN A 197 28.47 -12.57 -4.14
N GLY A 198 29.45 -12.18 -3.31
CA GLY A 198 30.87 -12.47 -3.56
C GLY A 198 31.48 -11.73 -4.76
N LEU A 199 30.87 -10.64 -5.23
CA LEU A 199 31.37 -9.85 -6.36
C LEU A 199 32.20 -8.67 -5.87
N SER A 200 33.30 -8.37 -6.57
CA SER A 200 34.05 -7.12 -6.34
C SER A 200 33.23 -5.91 -6.83
N THR A 201 33.52 -4.73 -6.28
CA THR A 201 32.83 -3.48 -6.65
C THR A 201 32.95 -3.18 -8.14
N PHE A 202 34.16 -3.33 -8.69
CA PHE A 202 34.42 -3.19 -10.12
C PHE A 202 33.66 -4.22 -10.95
N MET A 203 33.64 -5.49 -10.53
CA MET A 203 32.92 -6.53 -11.27
C MET A 203 31.42 -6.25 -11.27
N ALA A 204 30.84 -5.82 -10.14
CA ALA A 204 29.45 -5.41 -10.07
C ALA A 204 29.14 -4.23 -11.01
N GLU A 205 30.02 -3.22 -11.06
CA GLU A 205 29.88 -2.09 -11.99
C GLU A 205 29.91 -2.52 -13.46
N MET A 206 30.83 -3.42 -13.82
CA MET A 206 30.93 -3.93 -15.19
C MET A 206 29.73 -4.79 -15.57
N VAL A 207 29.21 -5.60 -14.63
CA VAL A 207 27.99 -6.40 -14.85
C VAL A 207 26.79 -5.49 -15.07
N ASP A 208 26.61 -4.47 -14.25
CA ASP A 208 25.52 -3.49 -14.44
C ASP A 208 25.66 -2.80 -15.79
N ALA A 209 26.82 -2.23 -16.12
CA ALA A 209 27.06 -1.58 -17.41
C ALA A 209 26.76 -2.52 -18.59
N SER A 210 27.21 -3.77 -18.50
CA SER A 210 26.93 -4.78 -19.54
C SER A 210 25.44 -5.10 -19.66
N SER A 211 24.71 -5.10 -18.54
CA SER A 211 23.27 -5.33 -18.50
C SER A 211 22.53 -4.18 -19.16
N ILE A 212 22.89 -2.94 -18.84
CA ILE A 212 22.32 -1.73 -19.46
C ILE A 212 22.46 -1.79 -20.99
N LEU A 213 23.63 -2.17 -21.51
CA LEU A 213 23.86 -2.29 -22.95
C LEU A 213 23.05 -3.42 -23.60
N ARG A 214 22.77 -4.50 -22.87
CA ARG A 214 22.03 -5.67 -23.36
C ARG A 214 20.51 -5.48 -23.33
N VAL A 215 19.98 -4.60 -22.49
CA VAL A 215 18.52 -4.34 -22.39
C VAL A 215 17.93 -3.85 -23.73
N ASN A 216 18.74 -3.29 -24.62
CA ASN A 216 18.35 -2.86 -25.97
C ASN A 216 18.42 -3.98 -27.03
N LYS A 217 18.84 -5.20 -26.70
CA LYS A 217 18.63 -6.36 -27.59
C LYS A 217 17.18 -6.82 -27.44
N VAL A 218 16.32 -6.19 -28.22
CA VAL A 218 14.99 -6.71 -28.54
C VAL A 218 15.19 -8.02 -29.32
N PHE A 219 14.58 -9.11 -28.84
CA PHE A 219 14.36 -10.33 -29.63
C PHE A 219 13.27 -10.08 -30.65
#